data_AF-A0A2E1M6S0-F1
#
_entry.id   AF-A0A2E1M6S0-F1
#
_cell.length_a   1.000
_cell.length_b   1.000
_cell.length_c   1.000
_cell.angle_alpha   90.00
_cell.angle_beta   90.00
_cell.angle_gamma   90.00
#
_symmetry.space_group_name_H-M   'P 1'
#
loop_
_entity.id
_entity.type
_entity.pdbx_description
1 polymer ?
#
loop_
_entity_poly.entity_id
_entity_poly.type
_entity_poly.pdbx_seq_one_letter_code
_entity_poly.pdbx_strand_id
1 'polypeptide(L)'
;MDGIVLVLIIGQVELQPRMGDPIAGLNAAYTARFEAGAQLYNTSLIAEDGLGPIFNKQSCANCHNNPVGGHGSQTVTRFGMEDKKEGFVELEQFGGSLLQVSGIDLGCAEEIPAMANIVADRLTIGMLGYGLVEAIADADLLALESNGPGISGRANIVPLLEDPSTTRVGRFGWKSQLATILSFSGDAAREEMGLTNRLVPTENDPNGILPPTIAECDSVPDPEDGPDAEGFHFIDRVSDFQRFLAAPPQTPRSGMRGEQLFQQVGCTQCHNASFTTSNDPGLEPFLQNKVIRPYSDFLLHNMGLASDFIAQSGAGQYEMRTPPLWGLRTRRPMWHDGRISEGTFADLIDDAVAEHDVLLSEGVASAQAYAALPAADKADVIAFLGSLGRAEFDMNGDEAVDVFDLSLVTACYNGEGTDQYDADSACAVADIDQDGDVDESDAAWLAQALGAPFDTADCDNDGILDVVEIVSGAATDTDGDGVPDACSVCPGDLDGDGSVAFPDLVRILSTWGVCAACPEDLDGNGAVDFSDLVLILSDWGGC
;
A
#
# COMPACT_ATOMS: atom_id res chain seq x y z
N MET A 1 -6.26 -15.13 -51.91
CA MET A 1 -5.25 -15.63 -50.95
C MET A 1 -4.66 -14.38 -50.33
N ASP A 2 -5.27 -13.89 -49.26
CA ASP A 2 -4.67 -12.91 -48.37
C ASP A 2 -5.33 -13.21 -47.02
N GLY A 3 -4.57 -13.89 -46.16
CA GLY A 3 -4.99 -14.37 -44.86
C GLY A 3 -4.96 -13.22 -43.87
N ILE A 4 -6.14 -12.91 -43.33
CA ILE A 4 -6.30 -12.09 -42.14
C ILE A 4 -5.76 -12.92 -40.97
N VAL A 5 -4.62 -12.52 -40.41
CA VAL A 5 -4.20 -12.97 -39.08
C VAL A 5 -5.03 -12.17 -38.09
N LEU A 6 -6.03 -12.84 -37.52
CA LEU A 6 -6.75 -12.39 -36.35
C LEU A 6 -5.78 -12.55 -35.16
N VAL A 7 -5.16 -11.45 -34.73
CA VAL A 7 -4.43 -11.42 -33.46
C VAL A 7 -5.48 -11.41 -32.35
N LEU A 8 -5.65 -12.53 -31.66
CA LEU A 8 -6.21 -12.54 -30.31
C LEU A 8 -5.25 -11.72 -29.46
N ILE A 9 -5.73 -10.62 -28.87
CA ILE A 9 -5.02 -9.95 -27.79
C ILE A 9 -5.23 -10.83 -26.55
N ILE A 10 -4.35 -11.81 -26.36
CA ILE A 10 -4.02 -12.28 -25.02
C ILE A 10 -3.26 -11.09 -24.42
N GLY A 11 -3.75 -10.53 -23.32
CA GLY A 11 -3.06 -9.43 -22.64
C GLY A 11 -1.64 -9.86 -22.36
N GLN A 12 -0.65 -9.03 -22.70
CA GLN A 12 0.72 -9.34 -22.35
C GLN A 12 0.80 -9.44 -20.83
N VAL A 13 1.31 -10.57 -20.35
CA VAL A 13 1.71 -10.75 -18.96
C VAL A 13 2.78 -9.69 -18.68
N GLU A 14 2.59 -8.91 -17.64
CA GLU A 14 3.50 -7.87 -17.15
C GLU A 14 3.37 -7.87 -15.62
N LEU A 15 4.46 -7.71 -14.88
CA LEU A 15 4.43 -7.62 -13.41
C LEU A 15 3.50 -6.49 -12.93
N GLN A 16 2.74 -6.75 -11.86
CA GLN A 16 2.01 -5.67 -11.20
C GLN A 16 3.02 -4.77 -10.46
N PRO A 17 2.81 -3.44 -10.43
CA PRO A 17 3.60 -2.57 -9.55
C PRO A 17 3.45 -3.01 -8.09
N ARG A 18 4.52 -2.92 -7.30
CA ARG A 18 4.46 -3.22 -5.87
C ARG A 18 3.71 -2.10 -5.13
N MET A 19 3.33 -2.36 -3.90
CA MET A 19 2.76 -1.29 -3.07
C MET A 19 3.78 -0.16 -2.90
N GLY A 20 3.35 1.09 -3.11
CA GLY A 20 4.21 2.27 -3.05
C GLY A 20 4.88 2.65 -4.37
N ASP A 21 4.88 1.76 -5.37
CA ASP A 21 5.40 2.06 -6.69
C ASP A 21 4.50 3.02 -7.48
N PRO A 22 5.06 3.76 -8.45
CA PRO A 22 4.25 4.51 -9.39
C PRO A 22 3.41 3.56 -10.27
N ILE A 23 2.25 4.04 -10.71
CA ILE A 23 1.41 3.33 -11.67
C ILE A 23 2.16 3.12 -13.00
N ALA A 24 1.91 1.98 -13.66
CA ALA A 24 2.52 1.69 -14.95
C ALA A 24 2.12 2.71 -16.03
N GLY A 25 3.04 3.01 -16.96
CA GLY A 25 2.79 3.87 -18.12
C GLY A 25 3.06 5.37 -17.89
N LEU A 26 3.70 5.74 -16.79
CA LEU A 26 4.25 7.08 -16.58
C LEU A 26 5.33 7.39 -17.63
N ASN A 27 5.23 8.56 -18.27
CA ASN A 27 6.33 9.10 -19.07
C ASN A 27 7.28 9.92 -18.17
N ALA A 28 8.44 10.31 -18.69
CA ALA A 28 9.46 11.03 -17.93
C ALA A 28 8.96 12.30 -17.21
N ALA A 29 7.97 13.02 -17.76
CA ALA A 29 7.42 14.20 -17.11
C ALA A 29 6.53 13.84 -15.92
N TYR A 30 5.74 12.77 -16.01
CA TYR A 30 4.93 12.29 -14.89
C TYR A 30 5.78 11.59 -13.83
N THR A 31 6.82 10.84 -14.23
CA THR A 31 7.80 10.26 -13.30
C THR A 31 8.46 11.35 -12.46
N ALA A 32 8.93 12.44 -13.08
CA ALA A 32 9.53 13.56 -12.35
C ALA A 32 8.55 14.23 -11.36
N ARG A 33 7.26 14.30 -11.71
CA ARG A 33 6.21 14.82 -10.80
C ARG A 33 5.96 13.88 -9.62
N PHE A 34 5.89 12.57 -9.87
CA PHE A 34 5.76 11.56 -8.82
C PHE A 34 6.93 11.63 -7.84
N GLU A 35 8.17 11.69 -8.33
CA GLU A 35 9.38 11.76 -7.50
C GLU A 35 9.45 13.05 -6.68
N ALA A 36 9.15 14.20 -7.29
CA ALA A 36 9.08 15.49 -6.58
C ALA A 36 7.99 15.48 -5.49
N GLY A 37 6.83 14.88 -5.80
CA GLY A 37 5.76 14.68 -4.85
C GLY A 37 6.17 13.77 -3.70
N ALA A 38 6.80 12.63 -4.00
CA ALA A 38 7.29 11.68 -3.00
C ALA A 38 8.30 12.33 -2.06
N GLN A 39 9.18 13.20 -2.58
CA GLN A 39 10.13 13.94 -1.77
C GLN A 39 9.42 14.83 -0.73
N LEU A 40 8.46 15.65 -1.16
CA LEU A 40 7.73 16.53 -0.24
C LEU A 40 6.81 15.74 0.71
N TYR A 41 6.22 14.65 0.25
CA TYR A 41 5.42 13.74 1.08
C TYR A 41 6.20 13.18 2.28
N ASN A 42 7.50 12.95 2.10
CA ASN A 42 8.43 12.48 3.13
C ASN A 42 9.07 13.61 3.96
N THR A 43 8.97 14.87 3.51
CA THR A 43 9.69 15.98 4.15
C THR A 43 8.97 16.40 5.42
N SER A 44 9.66 16.29 6.57
CA SER A 44 9.17 16.84 7.83
C SER A 44 9.33 18.35 7.85
N LEU A 45 8.22 19.05 8.00
CA LEU A 45 8.19 20.50 8.17
C LEU A 45 8.57 20.90 9.58
N ILE A 46 9.26 22.02 9.70
CA ILE A 46 9.45 22.75 10.95
C ILE A 46 8.63 24.05 10.95
N ALA A 47 8.61 24.75 12.08
CA ALA A 47 7.89 26.02 12.23
C ALA A 47 8.22 27.01 11.09
N GLU A 48 9.51 27.16 10.77
CA GLU A 48 9.97 28.07 9.71
C GLU A 48 9.54 27.68 8.30
N ASP A 49 9.22 26.40 8.08
CA ASP A 49 8.70 25.89 6.80
C ASP A 49 7.17 26.07 6.69
N GLY A 50 6.52 26.51 7.77
CA GLY A 50 5.07 26.67 7.85
C GLY A 50 4.34 25.49 8.49
N LEU A 51 5.03 24.64 9.26
CA LEU A 51 4.33 23.76 10.20
C LEU A 51 3.51 24.63 11.15
N GLY A 52 2.20 24.37 11.25
CA GLY A 52 1.33 25.22 12.04
C GLY A 52 1.64 25.17 13.54
N PRO A 53 1.12 26.14 14.31
CA PRO A 53 1.33 26.21 15.75
C PRO A 53 0.81 24.98 16.49
N ILE A 54 -0.15 24.28 15.88
CA ILE A 54 -0.74 23.02 16.31
C ILE A 54 -0.80 22.04 15.13
N PHE A 55 -0.46 20.78 15.37
CA PHE A 55 -0.40 19.74 14.32
C PHE A 55 -0.47 18.34 14.93
N ASN A 56 -0.77 17.33 14.09
CA ASN A 56 -0.69 15.92 14.47
C ASN A 56 0.67 15.30 14.13
N LYS A 57 1.20 15.58 12.95
CA LYS A 57 2.54 15.17 12.49
C LYS A 57 3.17 16.19 11.56
N GLN A 58 4.48 16.02 11.30
CA GLN A 58 5.28 16.98 10.53
C GLN A 58 5.39 16.64 9.04
N SER A 59 5.01 15.43 8.64
CA SER A 59 4.94 15.03 7.23
C SER A 59 3.83 14.02 7.01
N CYS A 60 3.36 13.93 5.77
CA CYS A 60 2.38 12.93 5.36
C CYS A 60 2.89 11.50 5.64
N ALA A 61 4.17 11.23 5.35
CA ALA A 61 4.80 9.94 5.59
C ALA A 61 4.95 9.56 7.07
N ASN A 62 4.78 10.48 8.02
CA ASN A 62 4.77 10.09 9.44
C ASN A 62 3.50 9.31 9.83
N CYS A 63 2.40 9.52 9.09
CA CYS A 63 1.17 8.75 9.25
C CYS A 63 1.04 7.66 8.17
N HIS A 64 1.34 7.97 6.91
CA HIS A 64 1.06 7.11 5.75
C HIS A 64 2.31 6.37 5.26
N ASN A 65 2.68 5.27 5.92
CA ASN A 65 4.02 4.67 5.79
C ASN A 65 4.09 3.14 5.63
N ASN A 66 2.98 2.44 5.44
CA ASN A 66 2.99 1.01 5.14
C ASN A 66 2.42 0.70 3.74
N PRO A 67 3.22 0.80 2.67
CA PRO A 67 4.48 1.56 2.55
C PRO A 67 4.20 3.07 2.45
N VAL A 68 5.16 3.91 2.04
CA VAL A 68 4.91 5.36 1.89
C VAL A 68 3.72 5.61 0.97
N GLY A 69 2.74 6.39 1.43
CA GLY A 69 1.45 6.61 0.76
C GLY A 69 0.38 5.55 1.07
N GLY A 70 0.75 4.46 1.73
CA GLY A 70 -0.11 3.42 2.27
C GLY A 70 -0.76 3.77 3.61
N HIS A 71 -1.37 2.77 4.26
CA HIS A 71 -2.00 2.94 5.57
C HIS A 71 -0.96 3.15 6.68
N GLY A 72 -1.45 3.57 7.84
CA GLY A 72 -0.64 3.79 9.03
C GLY A 72 -1.24 3.14 10.26
N SER A 73 -0.41 2.97 11.29
CA SER A 73 -0.85 2.63 12.65
C SER A 73 -1.21 3.87 13.49
N GLN A 74 -0.98 5.06 12.94
CA GLN A 74 -1.27 6.32 13.62
C GLN A 74 -2.77 6.60 13.61
N THR A 75 -3.32 6.99 14.76
CA THR A 75 -4.68 7.49 14.90
C THR A 75 -4.70 8.99 15.10
N VAL A 76 -5.81 9.60 14.71
CA VAL A 76 -6.15 10.99 15.02
C VAL A 76 -7.48 11.03 15.76
N THR A 77 -7.63 11.98 16.69
CA THR A 77 -8.82 12.04 17.54
C THR A 77 -9.81 13.08 17.01
N ARG A 78 -11.01 12.64 16.64
CA ARG A 78 -12.16 13.49 16.34
C ARG A 78 -13.03 13.66 17.57
N PHE A 79 -13.70 14.78 17.69
CA PHE A 79 -14.61 15.05 18.79
C PHE A 79 -15.85 15.83 18.36
N GLY A 80 -16.88 15.77 19.19
CA GLY A 80 -18.12 16.51 19.01
C GLY A 80 -19.03 16.39 20.22
N MET A 81 -20.22 16.98 20.11
CA MET A 81 -21.22 16.95 21.17
C MET A 81 -22.59 16.53 20.60
N GLU A 82 -23.17 15.48 21.15
CA GLU A 82 -24.59 15.18 20.99
C GLU A 82 -25.40 16.11 21.91
N ASP A 83 -26.13 17.06 21.32
CA ASP A 83 -27.11 17.90 21.98
C ASP A 83 -28.54 17.35 21.82
N LYS A 84 -29.33 17.41 22.91
CA LYS A 84 -30.68 16.83 22.93
C LYS A 84 -31.68 17.50 21.99
N LYS A 85 -31.40 18.72 21.53
CA LYS A 85 -32.29 19.51 20.66
C LYS A 85 -31.71 19.65 19.25
N GLU A 86 -30.40 19.84 19.16
CA GLU A 86 -29.72 20.16 17.90
C GLU A 86 -29.13 18.91 17.23
N GLY A 87 -29.05 17.78 17.95
CA GLY A 87 -28.37 16.57 17.48
C GLY A 87 -26.86 16.71 17.62
N PHE A 88 -26.10 16.10 16.71
CA PHE A 88 -24.65 16.20 16.70
C PHE A 88 -24.18 17.62 16.36
N VAL A 89 -23.23 18.12 17.14
CA VAL A 89 -22.58 19.44 16.99
C VAL A 89 -21.07 19.23 16.89
N GLU A 90 -20.47 19.71 15.80
CA GLU A 90 -19.03 19.53 15.47
C GLU A 90 -18.07 20.32 16.37
N LEU A 91 -18.58 21.28 17.16
CA LEU A 91 -17.80 22.14 18.07
C LEU A 91 -16.71 22.99 17.37
N GLU A 92 -16.90 23.33 16.08
CA GLU A 92 -15.94 24.10 15.26
C GLU A 92 -15.39 25.37 15.94
N GLN A 93 -16.19 26.03 16.78
CA GLN A 93 -15.77 27.23 17.51
C GLN A 93 -14.65 26.99 18.54
N PHE A 94 -14.22 25.74 18.76
CA PHE A 94 -13.15 25.36 19.67
C PHE A 94 -11.93 24.79 18.95
N GLY A 95 -11.62 25.30 17.75
CA GLY A 95 -10.42 24.92 16.98
C GLY A 95 -10.68 23.88 15.87
N GLY A 96 -11.94 23.55 15.62
CA GLY A 96 -12.34 22.52 14.66
C GLY A 96 -12.89 21.26 15.33
N SER A 97 -13.01 20.18 14.54
CA SER A 97 -13.55 18.88 14.98
C SER A 97 -12.48 17.78 15.14
N LEU A 98 -11.22 18.15 14.94
CA LEU A 98 -10.04 17.29 15.01
C LEU A 98 -9.12 17.87 16.08
N LEU A 99 -8.58 17.02 16.93
CA LEU A 99 -7.54 17.41 17.88
C LEU A 99 -6.19 17.41 17.16
N GLN A 100 -5.50 18.55 17.14
CA GLN A 100 -4.11 18.66 16.73
C GLN A 100 -3.21 18.46 17.97
N VAL A 101 -2.76 17.23 18.17
CA VAL A 101 -2.22 16.75 19.47
C VAL A 101 -0.87 17.35 19.88
N SER A 102 -0.17 17.99 18.95
CA SER A 102 1.13 18.63 19.17
C SER A 102 1.03 20.12 18.94
N GLY A 103 1.88 20.91 19.59
CA GLY A 103 2.05 22.31 19.27
C GLY A 103 3.52 22.73 19.32
N ILE A 104 3.88 23.74 18.53
CA ILE A 104 5.24 24.31 18.51
C ILE A 104 5.58 24.89 19.89
N ASP A 105 4.62 25.60 20.49
CA ASP A 105 4.65 26.03 21.88
C ASP A 105 3.65 25.19 22.70
N LEU A 106 4.11 24.66 23.85
CA LEU A 106 3.25 23.93 24.78
C LEU A 106 2.10 24.80 25.33
N GLY A 107 2.24 26.12 25.33
CA GLY A 107 1.17 27.04 25.70
C GLY A 107 0.01 27.06 24.69
N CYS A 108 0.26 26.62 23.46
CA CYS A 108 -0.70 26.58 22.35
C CYS A 108 -1.25 25.18 22.09
N ALA A 109 -0.85 24.17 22.87
CA ALA A 109 -1.33 22.81 22.68
C ALA A 109 -2.85 22.73 22.90
N GLU A 110 -3.53 22.02 22.01
CA GLU A 110 -4.98 21.86 22.10
C GLU A 110 -5.39 20.82 23.15
N GLU A 111 -6.53 21.09 23.79
CA GLU A 111 -7.27 20.10 24.59
C GLU A 111 -8.64 19.79 23.97
N ILE A 112 -9.16 18.58 24.20
CA ILE A 112 -10.55 18.27 23.83
C ILE A 112 -11.50 19.15 24.65
N PRO A 113 -12.44 19.87 24.01
CA PRO A 113 -13.36 20.74 24.73
C PRO A 113 -14.16 19.98 25.80
N ALA A 114 -14.27 20.52 27.02
CA ALA A 114 -14.91 19.84 28.14
C ALA A 114 -16.41 19.48 27.93
N MET A 115 -17.05 20.08 26.92
CA MET A 115 -18.43 19.78 26.54
C MET A 115 -18.56 18.67 25.48
N ALA A 116 -17.46 18.27 24.85
CA ALA A 116 -17.45 17.14 23.94
C ALA A 116 -17.87 15.88 24.72
N ASN A 117 -18.82 15.15 24.15
CA ASN A 117 -19.35 13.92 24.73
C ASN A 117 -19.30 12.73 23.74
N ILE A 118 -18.85 13.00 22.51
CA ILE A 118 -18.45 12.01 21.53
C ILE A 118 -16.99 12.31 21.20
N VAL A 119 -16.13 11.31 21.42
CA VAL A 119 -14.71 11.34 21.10
C VAL A 119 -14.40 10.01 20.44
N ALA A 120 -13.78 10.05 19.28
CA ALA A 120 -13.49 8.87 18.49
C ALA A 120 -12.13 8.99 17.82
N ASP A 121 -11.38 7.89 17.79
CA ASP A 121 -10.15 7.81 17.05
C ASP A 121 -10.41 7.35 15.61
N ARG A 122 -9.61 7.85 14.68
CA ARG A 122 -9.58 7.43 13.28
C ARG A 122 -8.17 7.05 12.87
N LEU A 123 -8.00 5.81 12.46
CA LEU A 123 -6.78 5.25 11.92
C LEU A 123 -6.45 5.87 10.57
N THR A 124 -5.17 6.07 10.32
CA THR A 124 -4.65 6.57 9.05
C THR A 124 -5.00 5.61 7.90
N ILE A 125 -5.71 6.11 6.89
CA ILE A 125 -6.09 5.34 5.69
C ILE A 125 -5.01 5.41 4.62
N GLY A 126 -4.86 4.34 3.84
CA GLY A 126 -3.94 4.33 2.69
C GLY A 126 -4.50 5.06 1.47
N MET A 127 -3.60 5.60 0.66
CA MET A 127 -3.87 6.36 -0.57
C MET A 127 -3.39 5.66 -1.85
N LEU A 128 -3.02 4.38 -1.75
CA LEU A 128 -2.60 3.55 -2.87
C LEU A 128 -3.72 3.46 -3.91
N GLY A 129 -3.39 3.75 -5.17
CA GLY A 129 -4.34 3.75 -6.29
C GLY A 129 -5.36 4.90 -6.30
N TYR A 130 -5.18 5.96 -5.50
CA TYR A 130 -6.19 7.03 -5.40
C TYR A 130 -6.45 7.77 -6.72
N GLY A 131 -5.45 7.91 -7.60
CA GLY A 131 -5.68 8.48 -8.94
C GLY A 131 -6.71 7.69 -9.74
N LEU A 132 -6.69 6.36 -9.62
CA LEU A 132 -7.66 5.48 -10.26
C LEU A 132 -9.05 5.61 -9.61
N VAL A 133 -9.11 5.79 -8.29
CA VAL A 133 -10.37 6.03 -7.54
C VAL A 133 -11.00 7.38 -7.91
N GLU A 134 -10.19 8.44 -8.03
CA GLU A 134 -10.67 9.75 -8.48
C GLU A 134 -11.21 9.73 -9.91
N ALA A 135 -10.63 8.86 -10.75
CA ALA A 135 -11.02 8.67 -12.14
C ALA A 135 -12.31 7.86 -12.33
N ILE A 136 -12.88 7.25 -11.28
CA ILE A 136 -14.23 6.62 -11.34
C ILE A 136 -15.27 7.71 -11.61
N ALA A 137 -16.18 7.47 -12.56
CA ALA A 137 -17.23 8.42 -12.86
C ALA A 137 -18.25 8.48 -11.71
N ASP A 138 -18.70 9.69 -11.36
CA ASP A 138 -19.69 9.90 -10.29
C ASP A 138 -20.99 9.13 -10.54
N ALA A 139 -21.38 8.98 -11.81
CA ALA A 139 -22.54 8.20 -12.22
C ALA A 139 -22.43 6.70 -11.87
N ASP A 140 -21.22 6.14 -11.89
CA ASP A 140 -20.99 4.73 -11.56
C ASP A 140 -21.13 4.50 -10.04
N LEU A 141 -20.69 5.46 -9.22
CA LEU A 141 -20.88 5.42 -7.76
C LEU A 141 -22.35 5.63 -7.39
N LEU A 142 -23.02 6.60 -8.02
CA LEU A 142 -24.45 6.87 -7.81
C LEU A 142 -25.34 5.68 -8.19
N ALA A 143 -24.92 4.87 -9.16
CA ALA A 143 -25.66 3.67 -9.55
C ALA A 143 -25.69 2.60 -8.44
N LEU A 144 -24.87 2.74 -7.39
CA LEU A 144 -24.72 1.78 -6.29
C LEU A 144 -25.55 2.12 -5.03
N GLU A 145 -26.28 3.24 -4.98
CA GLU A 145 -27.00 3.71 -3.77
C GLU A 145 -28.16 2.81 -3.28
N SER A 146 -28.41 1.66 -3.90
CA SER A 146 -29.49 0.74 -3.53
C SER A 146 -29.18 -0.70 -3.94
N ASN A 147 -28.06 -1.23 -3.46
CA ASN A 147 -27.49 -2.51 -3.88
C ASN A 147 -28.09 -3.78 -3.25
N GLY A 148 -29.14 -3.69 -2.42
CA GLY A 148 -29.77 -4.90 -1.91
C GLY A 148 -30.81 -4.67 -0.80
N PRO A 149 -31.56 -5.72 -0.40
CA PRO A 149 -32.50 -5.62 0.70
C PRO A 149 -31.77 -5.35 2.02
N GLY A 150 -32.00 -4.18 2.61
CA GLY A 150 -31.40 -3.80 3.90
C GLY A 150 -29.99 -3.19 3.81
N ILE A 151 -29.46 -3.03 2.60
CA ILE A 151 -28.24 -2.26 2.32
C ILE A 151 -28.65 -0.95 1.65
N SER A 152 -28.20 0.17 2.20
CA SER A 152 -28.55 1.51 1.74
C SER A 152 -27.31 2.38 1.64
N GLY A 153 -26.39 1.99 0.75
CA GLY A 153 -25.24 2.82 0.40
C GLY A 153 -25.70 4.22 -0.03
N ARG A 154 -25.03 5.25 0.47
CA ARG A 154 -25.33 6.64 0.12
C ARG A 154 -24.10 7.36 -0.39
N ALA A 155 -24.19 7.96 -1.56
CA ALA A 155 -23.17 8.85 -2.06
C ALA A 155 -23.17 10.15 -1.25
N ASN A 156 -22.01 10.52 -0.72
CA ASN A 156 -21.86 11.84 -0.11
C ASN A 156 -21.54 12.85 -1.23
N ILE A 157 -22.43 13.82 -1.47
CA ILE A 157 -22.20 14.84 -2.50
C ILE A 157 -21.59 16.06 -1.83
N VAL A 158 -20.33 16.34 -2.17
CA VAL A 158 -19.51 17.36 -1.49
C VAL A 158 -19.00 18.40 -2.49
N PRO A 159 -18.87 19.68 -2.09
CA PRO A 159 -18.23 20.71 -2.90
C PRO A 159 -16.72 20.43 -3.03
N LEU A 160 -16.11 20.90 -4.11
CA LEU A 160 -14.65 20.86 -4.28
C LEU A 160 -14.02 22.07 -3.58
N LEU A 161 -12.87 21.90 -2.94
CA LEU A 161 -12.14 23.04 -2.35
C LEU A 161 -11.55 23.95 -3.44
N GLU A 162 -11.08 23.36 -4.55
CA GLU A 162 -10.55 24.10 -5.70
C GLU A 162 -11.62 24.82 -6.55
N ASP A 163 -12.88 24.40 -6.43
CA ASP A 163 -14.05 25.08 -7.03
C ASP A 163 -15.32 24.80 -6.21
N PRO A 164 -15.60 25.62 -5.18
CA PRO A 164 -16.75 25.40 -4.29
C PRO A 164 -18.13 25.50 -4.98
N SER A 165 -18.18 25.98 -6.22
CA SER A 165 -19.41 26.02 -7.02
C SER A 165 -19.74 24.68 -7.69
N THR A 166 -18.77 23.77 -7.73
CA THR A 166 -18.88 22.42 -8.30
C THR A 166 -18.96 21.38 -7.18
N THR A 167 -19.84 20.40 -7.35
CA THR A 167 -19.98 19.26 -6.42
C THR A 167 -19.68 17.95 -7.12
N ARG A 168 -19.10 16.99 -6.39
CA ARG A 168 -18.86 15.62 -6.85
C ARG A 168 -19.21 14.60 -5.77
N VAL A 169 -19.29 13.34 -6.16
CA VAL A 169 -19.36 12.22 -5.22
C VAL A 169 -18.04 12.11 -4.46
N GLY A 170 -18.10 12.32 -3.15
CA GLY A 170 -17.02 12.13 -2.21
C GLY A 170 -16.59 10.68 -2.11
N ARG A 171 -15.28 10.46 -2.01
CA ARG A 171 -14.64 9.13 -2.06
C ARG A 171 -13.39 9.01 -1.20
N PHE A 172 -12.95 10.11 -0.59
CA PHE A 172 -11.77 10.19 0.25
C PHE A 172 -12.13 10.59 1.69
N GLY A 173 -11.31 10.12 2.64
CA GLY A 173 -11.57 10.20 4.07
C GLY A 173 -12.52 9.11 4.58
N TRP A 174 -12.72 9.03 5.90
CA TRP A 174 -13.58 8.02 6.53
C TRP A 174 -15.09 8.27 6.33
N LYS A 175 -15.47 9.50 5.95
CA LYS A 175 -16.86 9.94 5.79
C LYS A 175 -17.15 10.39 4.35
N SER A 176 -16.31 9.99 3.40
CA SER A 176 -16.39 10.44 2.00
C SER A 176 -16.51 11.97 1.91
N GLN A 177 -15.80 12.70 2.78
CA GLN A 177 -15.97 14.14 2.91
C GLN A 177 -15.27 14.95 1.80
N LEU A 178 -14.39 14.29 1.01
CA LEU A 178 -13.59 14.91 -0.04
C LEU A 178 -13.72 14.09 -1.33
N ALA A 179 -13.76 14.78 -2.48
CA ALA A 179 -14.01 14.16 -3.79
C ALA A 179 -12.79 14.13 -4.75
N THR A 180 -11.81 14.99 -4.54
CA THR A 180 -10.58 15.04 -5.34
C THR A 180 -9.35 14.91 -4.43
N ILE A 181 -8.26 14.38 -4.98
CA ILE A 181 -6.98 14.25 -4.27
C ILE A 181 -6.48 15.65 -3.88
N LEU A 182 -6.63 16.65 -4.75
CA LEU A 182 -6.21 18.01 -4.45
C LEU A 182 -6.98 18.63 -3.28
N SER A 183 -8.31 18.47 -3.25
CA SER A 183 -9.11 18.84 -2.06
C SER A 183 -8.63 18.08 -0.83
N PHE A 184 -8.37 16.77 -0.94
CA PHE A 184 -7.92 15.96 0.18
C PHE A 184 -6.56 16.40 0.74
N SER A 185 -5.60 16.67 -0.13
CA SER A 185 -4.27 17.13 0.28
C SER A 185 -4.29 18.54 0.84
N GLY A 186 -5.14 19.42 0.30
CA GLY A 186 -5.34 20.77 0.84
C GLY A 186 -5.96 20.76 2.23
N ASP A 187 -7.02 19.97 2.43
CA ASP A 187 -7.68 19.79 3.74
C ASP A 187 -6.71 19.19 4.76
N ALA A 188 -6.07 18.06 4.43
CA ALA A 188 -5.17 17.36 5.33
C ALA A 188 -3.90 18.17 5.65
N ALA A 189 -3.36 18.96 4.70
CA ALA A 189 -2.22 19.84 4.97
C ALA A 189 -2.53 20.80 6.12
N ARG A 190 -3.72 21.43 6.12
CA ARG A 190 -4.12 22.29 7.24
C ARG A 190 -4.47 21.49 8.49
N GLU A 191 -5.38 20.53 8.39
CA GLU A 191 -5.96 19.85 9.55
C GLU A 191 -4.94 18.97 10.29
N GLU A 192 -3.99 18.36 9.59
CA GLU A 192 -3.05 17.39 10.18
C GLU A 192 -1.65 17.99 10.43
N MET A 193 -1.23 18.95 9.61
CA MET A 193 0.12 19.54 9.67
C MET A 193 0.10 21.04 10.04
N GLY A 194 -1.07 21.68 10.07
CA GLY A 194 -1.17 23.13 10.23
C GLY A 194 -0.54 23.91 9.07
N LEU A 195 -0.47 23.31 7.88
CA LEU A 195 0.07 23.98 6.70
C LEU A 195 -1.09 24.59 5.91
N THR A 196 -1.30 25.90 6.08
CA THR A 196 -2.31 26.62 5.32
C THR A 196 -1.88 26.77 3.86
N ASN A 197 -2.87 26.81 2.98
CA ASN A 197 -2.63 26.76 1.55
C ASN A 197 -3.68 27.52 0.76
N ARG A 198 -3.50 27.60 -0.56
CA ARG A 198 -4.38 28.38 -1.43
C ARG A 198 -5.84 27.93 -1.43
N LEU A 199 -6.16 26.71 -0.97
CA LEU A 199 -7.53 26.18 -0.89
C LEU A 199 -8.15 26.42 0.49
N VAL A 200 -7.34 26.30 1.55
CA VAL A 200 -7.71 26.55 2.95
C VAL A 200 -6.69 27.51 3.58
N PRO A 201 -6.85 28.84 3.41
CA PRO A 201 -5.80 29.83 3.62
C PRO A 201 -5.75 30.42 5.03
N THR A 202 -6.39 29.79 6.00
CA THR A 202 -6.50 30.28 7.38
C THR A 202 -6.32 29.13 8.33
N GLU A 203 -5.41 29.28 9.26
CA GLU A 203 -5.08 28.30 10.30
C GLU A 203 -6.26 28.02 11.26
N ASN A 204 -6.23 26.83 11.90
CA ASN A 204 -7.09 26.55 13.03
C ASN A 204 -6.60 27.31 14.28
N ASP A 205 -7.47 28.12 14.90
CA ASP A 205 -7.18 28.73 16.20
C ASP A 205 -7.03 27.64 17.27
N PRO A 206 -5.92 27.58 18.04
CA PRO A 206 -5.78 26.63 19.14
C PRO A 206 -6.92 26.74 20.15
N ASN A 207 -7.74 25.69 20.26
CA ASN A 207 -8.97 25.72 21.07
C ASN A 207 -9.98 26.85 20.75
N GLY A 208 -9.87 27.47 19.57
CA GLY A 208 -10.82 28.40 18.99
C GLY A 208 -11.06 29.67 19.81
N ILE A 209 -12.28 29.82 20.36
CA ILE A 209 -12.68 31.01 21.14
C ILE A 209 -11.98 31.16 22.50
N LEU A 210 -11.16 30.19 22.90
CA LEU A 210 -10.41 30.19 24.15
C LEU A 210 -8.97 30.65 23.90
N PRO A 211 -8.33 31.36 24.85
CA PRO A 211 -6.92 31.70 24.71
C PRO A 211 -6.01 30.46 24.85
N PRO A 212 -4.82 30.45 24.23
CA PRO A 212 -4.25 31.53 23.41
C PRO A 212 -4.89 31.63 22.02
N THR A 213 -4.89 32.84 21.46
CA THR A 213 -5.36 33.07 20.08
C THR A 213 -4.30 32.70 19.05
N ILE A 214 -4.68 32.47 17.79
CA ILE A 214 -3.69 32.18 16.73
C ILE A 214 -2.58 33.23 16.65
N ALA A 215 -2.89 34.51 16.86
CA ALA A 215 -1.91 35.60 16.81
C ALA A 215 -0.83 35.53 17.92
N GLU A 216 -1.05 34.75 18.97
CA GLU A 216 -0.07 34.49 20.04
C GLU A 216 0.77 33.24 19.76
N CYS A 217 0.27 32.35 18.91
CA CYS A 217 0.81 31.01 18.67
C CYS A 217 1.53 30.88 17.34
N ASP A 218 1.05 31.59 16.33
CA ASP A 218 1.60 31.60 14.99
C ASP A 218 2.37 32.90 14.71
N SER A 219 3.53 32.72 14.08
CA SER A 219 4.46 33.79 13.73
C SER A 219 4.82 33.80 12.24
N VAL A 220 4.31 32.85 11.47
CA VAL A 220 4.56 32.69 10.04
C VAL A 220 3.32 33.18 9.29
N PRO A 221 3.44 34.07 8.28
CA PRO A 221 2.24 34.58 7.60
C PRO A 221 1.56 33.57 6.68
N ASP A 222 0.25 33.42 6.82
CA ASP A 222 -0.60 32.62 5.92
C ASP A 222 -0.80 33.25 4.52
N PRO A 223 -0.98 32.44 3.45
CA PRO A 223 -0.73 31.00 3.46
C PRO A 223 0.76 30.68 3.42
N GLU A 224 1.21 29.67 4.19
CA GLU A 224 2.62 29.27 4.20
C GLU A 224 2.99 28.51 2.92
N ASP A 225 2.05 27.71 2.40
CA ASP A 225 2.25 26.96 1.16
C ASP A 225 2.34 27.91 -0.05
N GLY A 226 3.57 28.09 -0.54
CA GLY A 226 3.92 28.88 -1.71
C GLY A 226 4.41 28.04 -2.90
N PRO A 227 4.42 28.62 -4.11
CA PRO A 227 4.88 27.92 -5.30
C PRO A 227 6.41 27.72 -5.28
N ASP A 228 6.85 26.56 -5.74
CA ASP A 228 8.25 26.24 -6.03
C ASP A 228 8.76 26.93 -7.31
N ALA A 229 9.98 26.59 -7.74
CA ALA A 229 10.62 27.18 -8.92
C ALA A 229 9.86 26.89 -10.23
N GLU A 230 9.08 25.82 -10.27
CA GLU A 230 8.24 25.44 -11.42
C GLU A 230 6.81 25.97 -11.30
N GLY A 231 6.46 26.60 -10.18
CA GLY A 231 5.14 27.20 -9.94
C GLY A 231 4.13 26.28 -9.25
N PHE A 232 4.56 25.12 -8.74
CA PHE A 232 3.71 24.18 -8.02
C PHE A 232 3.83 24.39 -6.52
N HIS A 233 2.70 24.33 -5.82
CA HIS A 233 2.65 24.39 -4.36
C HIS A 233 2.90 23.01 -3.75
N PHE A 234 3.14 22.95 -2.44
CA PHE A 234 3.25 21.70 -1.68
C PHE A 234 2.05 20.78 -1.96
N ILE A 235 0.82 21.30 -1.88
CA ILE A 235 -0.39 20.49 -2.09
C ILE A 235 -0.52 19.91 -3.51
N ASP A 236 0.07 20.57 -4.52
CA ASP A 236 0.11 20.04 -5.89
C ASP A 236 1.07 18.86 -6.00
N ARG A 237 2.26 19.00 -5.41
CA ARG A 237 3.30 17.97 -5.45
C ARG A 237 2.87 16.71 -4.70
N VAL A 238 2.34 16.84 -3.49
CA VAL A 238 1.85 15.65 -2.77
C VAL A 238 0.66 15.01 -3.47
N SER A 239 -0.21 15.81 -4.10
CA SER A 239 -1.30 15.29 -4.93
C SER A 239 -0.79 14.50 -6.13
N ASP A 240 0.30 14.92 -6.77
CA ASP A 240 0.93 14.16 -7.87
C ASP A 240 1.43 12.79 -7.41
N PHE A 241 2.08 12.73 -6.25
CA PHE A 241 2.48 11.47 -5.65
C PHE A 241 1.28 10.55 -5.42
N GLN A 242 0.25 11.05 -4.71
CA GLN A 242 -0.97 10.32 -4.41
C GLN A 242 -1.74 9.86 -5.66
N ARG A 243 -1.77 10.71 -6.70
CA ARG A 243 -2.47 10.45 -7.95
C ARG A 243 -1.75 9.43 -8.81
N PHE A 244 -0.43 9.36 -8.74
CA PHE A 244 0.38 8.45 -9.55
C PHE A 244 0.83 7.20 -8.81
N LEU A 245 0.49 7.03 -7.53
CA LEU A 245 0.65 5.77 -6.81
C LEU A 245 -0.18 4.65 -7.47
N ALA A 246 0.46 3.50 -7.68
CA ALA A 246 -0.21 2.30 -8.19
C ALA A 246 -1.27 1.78 -7.22
N ALA A 247 -2.26 1.07 -7.77
CA ALA A 247 -3.11 0.21 -6.95
C ALA A 247 -2.26 -0.96 -6.41
N PRO A 248 -2.49 -1.41 -5.16
CA PRO A 248 -1.82 -2.59 -4.63
C PRO A 248 -2.04 -3.82 -5.51
N PRO A 249 -1.01 -4.69 -5.67
CA PRO A 249 -1.13 -5.89 -6.47
C PRO A 249 -2.10 -6.89 -5.84
N GLN A 250 -2.66 -7.79 -6.65
CA GLN A 250 -3.40 -8.95 -6.18
C GLN A 250 -2.81 -10.21 -6.81
N THR A 251 -2.38 -11.16 -5.97
CA THR A 251 -1.80 -12.43 -6.43
C THR A 251 -2.33 -13.61 -5.61
N PRO A 252 -2.98 -14.62 -6.24
CA PRO A 252 -3.29 -14.71 -7.68
C PRO A 252 -4.28 -13.65 -8.18
N ARG A 253 -4.17 -13.25 -9.45
CA ARG A 253 -4.91 -12.11 -10.04
C ARG A 253 -6.42 -12.34 -10.12
N SER A 254 -6.83 -13.59 -10.25
CA SER A 254 -8.23 -13.99 -10.38
C SER A 254 -8.40 -15.49 -10.15
N GLY A 255 -9.64 -15.95 -10.07
CA GLY A 255 -9.99 -17.38 -10.11
C GLY A 255 -10.15 -18.04 -8.74
N MET A 256 -9.73 -17.39 -7.65
CA MET A 256 -9.81 -17.94 -6.31
C MET A 256 -11.26 -18.26 -5.91
N ARG A 257 -11.49 -19.45 -5.35
CA ARG A 257 -12.80 -19.84 -4.83
C ARG A 257 -13.29 -18.90 -3.71
N GLY A 258 -12.36 -18.38 -2.91
CA GLY A 258 -12.64 -17.42 -1.85
C GLY A 258 -13.36 -16.15 -2.33
N GLU A 259 -13.05 -15.66 -3.53
CA GLU A 259 -13.72 -14.49 -4.11
C GLU A 259 -15.20 -14.79 -4.41
N GLN A 260 -15.49 -15.99 -4.93
CA GLN A 260 -16.86 -16.41 -5.22
C GLN A 260 -17.67 -16.54 -3.93
N LEU A 261 -17.06 -17.09 -2.88
CA LEU A 261 -17.68 -17.19 -1.56
C LEU A 261 -17.91 -15.81 -0.94
N PHE A 262 -16.96 -14.88 -1.07
CA PHE A 262 -17.08 -13.48 -0.64
C PHE A 262 -18.30 -12.80 -1.29
N GLN A 263 -18.51 -13.02 -2.59
CA GLN A 263 -19.72 -12.58 -3.28
C GLN A 263 -20.98 -13.31 -2.77
N GLN A 264 -20.91 -14.62 -2.58
CA GLN A 264 -22.04 -15.45 -2.15
C GLN A 264 -22.59 -15.08 -0.77
N VAL A 265 -21.71 -14.76 0.19
CA VAL A 265 -22.13 -14.28 1.53
C VAL A 265 -22.61 -12.82 1.51
N GLY A 266 -22.47 -12.13 0.38
CA GLY A 266 -23.03 -10.81 0.14
C GLY A 266 -22.10 -9.65 0.50
N CYS A 267 -20.81 -9.89 0.76
CA CYS A 267 -19.86 -8.82 1.08
C CYS A 267 -19.78 -7.78 -0.05
N THR A 268 -19.95 -8.20 -1.31
CA THR A 268 -19.91 -7.33 -2.48
C THR A 268 -21.07 -6.34 -2.58
N GLN A 269 -22.06 -6.38 -1.66
CA GLN A 269 -23.11 -5.37 -1.61
C GLN A 269 -22.58 -3.98 -1.20
N CYS A 270 -21.51 -3.94 -0.39
CA CYS A 270 -20.76 -2.73 -0.05
C CYS A 270 -19.32 -2.79 -0.63
N HIS A 271 -18.69 -3.96 -0.56
CA HIS A 271 -17.34 -4.19 -1.12
C HIS A 271 -17.40 -4.50 -2.62
N ASN A 272 -17.96 -3.57 -3.41
CA ASN A 272 -18.10 -3.73 -4.86
C ASN A 272 -16.78 -4.10 -5.53
N ALA A 273 -16.76 -5.22 -6.25
CA ALA A 273 -15.52 -5.85 -6.67
C ALA A 273 -14.70 -5.01 -7.64
N SER A 274 -15.35 -4.35 -8.63
CA SER A 274 -14.63 -3.69 -9.71
C SER A 274 -15.32 -2.44 -10.27
N PHE A 275 -14.52 -1.57 -10.87
CA PHE A 275 -14.95 -0.44 -11.69
C PHE A 275 -14.13 -0.39 -12.99
N THR A 276 -14.66 0.35 -13.96
CA THR A 276 -13.85 0.86 -15.08
C THR A 276 -13.73 2.37 -14.91
N THR A 277 -12.51 2.90 -14.89
CA THR A 277 -12.30 4.35 -14.78
C THR A 277 -12.80 5.07 -16.03
N SER A 278 -13.14 6.35 -15.87
CA SER A 278 -13.67 7.20 -16.94
C SER A 278 -12.70 7.31 -18.13
N ASN A 279 -13.26 7.53 -19.31
CA ASN A 279 -12.51 7.86 -20.54
C ASN A 279 -12.43 9.37 -20.80
N ASP A 280 -12.51 10.18 -19.75
CA ASP A 280 -12.45 11.64 -19.91
C ASP A 280 -11.07 12.04 -20.47
N PRO A 281 -11.00 12.74 -21.62
CA PRO A 281 -9.73 13.16 -22.21
C PRO A 281 -8.96 14.17 -21.35
N GLY A 282 -9.57 14.75 -20.32
CA GLY A 282 -8.91 15.58 -19.31
C GLY A 282 -8.12 14.81 -18.26
N LEU A 283 -8.33 13.49 -18.14
CA LEU A 283 -7.54 12.63 -17.25
C LEU A 283 -6.17 12.31 -17.87
N GLU A 284 -5.20 11.98 -17.03
CA GLU A 284 -3.93 11.42 -17.48
C GLU A 284 -4.17 10.07 -18.20
N PRO A 285 -3.47 9.79 -19.33
CA PRO A 285 -3.76 8.60 -20.14
C PRO A 285 -3.67 7.26 -19.39
N PHE A 286 -2.78 7.15 -18.41
CA PHE A 286 -2.62 5.94 -17.59
C PHE A 286 -3.76 5.74 -16.57
N LEU A 287 -4.64 6.73 -16.37
CA LEU A 287 -5.83 6.62 -15.53
C LEU A 287 -7.12 6.35 -16.33
N GLN A 288 -7.08 6.41 -17.67
CA GLN A 288 -8.28 6.27 -18.51
C GLN A 288 -8.59 4.81 -18.86
N ASN A 289 -9.88 4.43 -18.85
CA ASN A 289 -10.39 3.09 -19.19
C ASN A 289 -9.65 1.93 -18.50
N LYS A 290 -9.31 2.10 -17.23
CA LYS A 290 -8.65 1.06 -16.43
C LYS A 290 -9.70 0.27 -15.68
N VAL A 291 -9.68 -1.05 -15.85
CA VAL A 291 -10.43 -1.95 -14.98
C VAL A 291 -9.65 -2.06 -13.68
N ILE A 292 -10.29 -1.72 -12.57
CA ILE A 292 -9.70 -1.72 -11.24
C ILE A 292 -10.56 -2.56 -10.30
N ARG A 293 -9.93 -3.17 -9.27
CA ARG A 293 -10.62 -4.04 -8.31
C ARG A 293 -10.44 -3.58 -6.86
N PRO A 294 -11.02 -2.45 -6.44
CA PRO A 294 -10.80 -1.92 -5.09
C PRO A 294 -11.58 -2.66 -3.99
N TYR A 295 -12.57 -3.48 -4.35
CA TYR A 295 -13.50 -4.14 -3.40
C TYR A 295 -14.13 -3.14 -2.42
N SER A 296 -14.69 -2.07 -2.96
CA SER A 296 -15.34 -0.97 -2.24
C SER A 296 -16.27 -0.26 -3.21
N ASP A 297 -17.40 0.23 -2.72
CA ASP A 297 -18.28 1.14 -3.48
C ASP A 297 -18.04 2.62 -3.16
N PHE A 298 -17.14 2.92 -2.21
CA PHE A 298 -16.84 4.25 -1.70
C PHE A 298 -18.05 5.03 -1.13
N LEU A 299 -19.18 4.34 -0.92
CA LEU A 299 -20.40 4.94 -0.38
C LEU A 299 -20.40 4.89 1.15
N LEU A 300 -21.28 5.70 1.73
CA LEU A 300 -21.57 5.71 3.15
C LEU A 300 -22.57 4.59 3.48
N HIS A 301 -22.25 3.79 4.49
CA HIS A 301 -23.11 2.74 5.03
C HIS A 301 -23.32 2.92 6.52
N ASN A 302 -24.52 2.59 6.99
CA ASN A 302 -24.81 2.56 8.41
C ASN A 302 -24.13 1.35 9.08
N MET A 303 -23.09 1.60 9.86
CA MET A 303 -22.33 0.60 10.61
C MET A 303 -22.85 0.39 12.04
N GLY A 304 -24.00 0.98 12.38
CA GLY A 304 -24.63 0.85 13.68
C GLY A 304 -23.67 1.18 14.83
N LEU A 305 -23.66 0.34 15.86
CA LEU A 305 -22.81 0.55 17.04
C LEU A 305 -21.29 0.40 16.79
N ALA A 306 -20.86 -0.03 15.61
CA ALA A 306 -19.44 -0.09 15.26
C ALA A 306 -18.92 1.19 14.59
N SER A 307 -19.79 2.14 14.27
CA SER A 307 -19.41 3.47 13.79
C SER A 307 -18.64 4.30 14.83
N ASP A 308 -18.10 5.45 14.40
CA ASP A 308 -17.38 6.40 15.26
C ASP A 308 -18.31 7.41 15.96
N PHE A 309 -19.62 7.39 15.66
CA PHE A 309 -20.62 8.34 16.15
C PHE A 309 -20.36 9.81 15.79
N ILE A 310 -19.41 10.10 14.91
CA ILE A 310 -19.10 11.47 14.43
C ILE A 310 -19.91 11.74 13.17
N ALA A 311 -20.77 12.76 13.17
CA ALA A 311 -21.29 13.31 11.92
C ALA A 311 -20.27 14.30 11.34
N GLN A 312 -20.08 14.28 10.02
CA GLN A 312 -19.11 15.15 9.35
C GLN A 312 -19.49 15.35 7.89
N SER A 313 -19.48 16.61 7.42
CA SER A 313 -19.58 16.95 6.00
C SER A 313 -20.74 16.24 5.27
N GLY A 314 -21.91 16.18 5.92
CA GLY A 314 -23.11 15.53 5.37
C GLY A 314 -23.23 14.02 5.65
N ALA A 315 -22.21 13.36 6.17
CA ALA A 315 -22.30 12.00 6.71
C ALA A 315 -22.86 12.01 8.14
N GLY A 316 -23.78 11.10 8.43
CA GLY A 316 -24.38 10.93 9.74
C GLY A 316 -23.47 10.19 10.73
N GLN A 317 -23.88 10.19 12.00
CA GLN A 317 -23.11 9.60 13.11
C GLN A 317 -22.82 8.10 12.93
N TYR A 318 -23.76 7.37 12.32
CA TYR A 318 -23.64 5.93 12.12
C TYR A 318 -23.04 5.54 10.78
N GLU A 319 -22.81 6.50 9.90
CA GLU A 319 -22.39 6.24 8.52
C GLU A 319 -20.87 6.22 8.40
N MET A 320 -20.30 5.17 7.85
CA MET A 320 -18.88 5.10 7.51
C MET A 320 -18.74 4.81 6.03
N ARG A 321 -17.71 5.38 5.39
CA ARG A 321 -17.35 5.00 4.02
C ARG A 321 -16.84 3.57 4.00
N THR A 322 -17.23 2.77 3.01
CA THR A 322 -16.56 1.49 2.71
C THR A 322 -15.12 1.76 2.22
N PRO A 323 -14.05 1.47 2.99
CA PRO A 323 -12.68 1.63 2.49
C PRO A 323 -12.35 0.55 1.45
N PRO A 324 -11.46 0.81 0.47
CA PRO A 324 -10.98 -0.26 -0.41
C PRO A 324 -10.30 -1.36 0.42
N LEU A 325 -10.44 -2.61 -0.02
CA LEU A 325 -9.72 -3.75 0.56
C LEU A 325 -8.36 -3.97 -0.11
N TRP A 326 -7.93 -3.05 -0.97
CA TRP A 326 -6.56 -2.97 -1.46
C TRP A 326 -5.55 -2.90 -0.32
N GLY A 327 -4.49 -3.73 -0.41
CA GLY A 327 -3.45 -3.79 0.62
C GLY A 327 -3.90 -4.41 1.94
N LEU A 328 -5.05 -5.11 1.98
CA LEU A 328 -5.60 -5.66 3.22
C LEU A 328 -4.64 -6.66 3.89
N ARG A 329 -3.86 -7.41 3.11
CA ARG A 329 -2.87 -8.40 3.59
C ARG A 329 -1.98 -7.85 4.70
N THR A 330 -1.57 -6.60 4.58
CA THR A 330 -0.56 -5.95 5.44
C THR A 330 -1.19 -4.88 6.33
N ARG A 331 -2.52 -4.75 6.28
CA ARG A 331 -3.27 -3.76 7.04
C ARG A 331 -3.46 -4.20 8.48
N ARG A 332 -2.56 -3.69 9.34
CA ARG A 332 -2.65 -3.84 10.79
C ARG A 332 -2.32 -2.52 11.49
N PRO A 333 -3.20 -1.99 12.36
CA PRO A 333 -4.50 -2.54 12.77
C PRO A 333 -5.63 -2.35 11.73
N MET A 334 -6.78 -3.00 11.96
CA MET A 334 -7.99 -2.94 11.13
C MET A 334 -9.11 -2.15 11.83
N TRP A 335 -10.21 -1.89 11.08
CA TRP A 335 -11.31 -1.00 11.46
C TRP A 335 -10.93 0.48 11.52
N HIS A 336 -11.94 1.35 11.65
CA HIS A 336 -11.75 2.80 11.57
C HIS A 336 -10.94 3.36 12.71
N ASP A 337 -10.91 2.71 13.87
CA ASP A 337 -10.22 3.16 15.08
C ASP A 337 -9.05 2.24 15.47
N GLY A 338 -8.72 1.25 14.64
CA GLY A 338 -7.64 0.31 14.91
C GLY A 338 -7.94 -0.71 16.01
N ARG A 339 -9.21 -0.90 16.44
CA ARG A 339 -9.55 -1.81 17.55
C ARG A 339 -9.19 -3.29 17.31
N ILE A 340 -9.05 -3.69 16.05
CA ILE A 340 -8.67 -5.06 15.67
C ILE A 340 -7.18 -5.08 15.31
N SER A 341 -6.34 -5.51 16.25
CA SER A 341 -4.89 -5.34 16.14
C SER A 341 -4.07 -6.57 16.50
N GLU A 342 -4.67 -7.68 16.94
CA GLU A 342 -3.96 -8.84 17.48
C GLU A 342 -4.28 -10.15 16.74
N GLY A 343 -3.35 -11.10 16.80
CA GLY A 343 -3.51 -12.42 16.18
C GLY A 343 -2.84 -12.59 14.82
N THR A 344 -3.14 -13.72 14.18
CA THR A 344 -2.77 -14.02 12.79
C THR A 344 -3.64 -13.24 11.81
N PHE A 345 -3.29 -13.22 10.53
CA PHE A 345 -4.16 -12.60 9.50
C PHE A 345 -5.57 -13.19 9.50
N ALA A 346 -5.71 -14.51 9.70
CA ALA A 346 -7.01 -15.16 9.81
C ALA A 346 -7.81 -14.66 11.01
N ASP A 347 -7.17 -14.50 12.18
CA ASP A 347 -7.83 -13.96 13.38
C ASP A 347 -8.31 -12.51 13.14
N LEU A 348 -7.47 -11.67 12.50
CA LEU A 348 -7.82 -10.29 12.17
C LEU A 348 -9.04 -10.21 11.24
N ILE A 349 -9.11 -11.08 10.21
CA ILE A 349 -10.25 -11.12 9.29
C ILE A 349 -11.51 -11.60 10.00
N ASP A 350 -11.43 -12.68 10.78
CA ASP A 350 -12.58 -13.21 11.52
C ASP A 350 -13.14 -12.16 12.51
N ASP A 351 -12.27 -11.48 13.26
CA ASP A 351 -12.66 -10.43 14.19
C ASP A 351 -13.22 -9.19 13.46
N ALA A 352 -12.58 -8.76 12.37
CA ALA A 352 -13.05 -7.61 11.59
C ALA A 352 -14.42 -7.87 10.94
N VAL A 353 -14.67 -9.08 10.43
CA VAL A 353 -15.98 -9.47 9.89
C VAL A 353 -17.02 -9.60 11.01
N ALA A 354 -16.65 -10.11 12.20
CA ALA A 354 -17.56 -10.19 13.33
C ALA A 354 -18.08 -8.82 13.79
N GLU A 355 -17.26 -7.77 13.74
CA GLU A 355 -17.69 -6.38 14.04
C GLU A 355 -18.75 -5.83 13.08
N HIS A 356 -19.00 -6.49 11.94
CA HIS A 356 -20.12 -6.14 11.07
C HIS A 356 -21.48 -6.63 11.60
N ASP A 357 -21.51 -7.62 12.52
CA ASP A 357 -22.71 -8.21 13.14
C ASP A 357 -23.22 -7.42 14.37
N VAL A 358 -22.91 -6.13 14.45
CA VAL A 358 -23.37 -5.28 15.54
C VAL A 358 -24.78 -4.73 15.29
N LEU A 359 -25.45 -4.34 16.39
CA LEU A 359 -26.80 -3.79 16.33
C LEU A 359 -26.88 -2.57 15.40
N LEU A 360 -27.89 -2.58 14.51
CA LEU A 360 -28.18 -1.56 13.49
C LEU A 360 -27.18 -1.46 12.32
N SER A 361 -26.15 -2.32 12.26
CA SER A 361 -25.25 -2.38 11.12
C SER A 361 -25.93 -3.01 9.90
N GLU A 362 -25.69 -2.45 8.72
CA GLU A 362 -26.09 -3.03 7.43
C GLU A 362 -25.33 -4.33 7.12
N GLY A 363 -24.14 -4.51 7.71
CA GLY A 363 -23.28 -5.68 7.49
C GLY A 363 -23.74 -6.98 8.19
N VAL A 364 -24.76 -6.92 9.05
CA VAL A 364 -25.23 -8.05 9.88
C VAL A 364 -25.50 -9.31 9.06
N ALA A 365 -26.22 -9.19 7.95
CA ALA A 365 -26.58 -10.35 7.15
C ALA A 365 -25.35 -11.06 6.55
N SER A 366 -24.38 -10.28 6.05
CA SER A 366 -23.15 -10.82 5.46
C SER A 366 -22.19 -11.38 6.50
N ALA A 367 -22.08 -10.72 7.66
CA ALA A 367 -21.30 -11.21 8.79
C ALA A 367 -21.82 -12.58 9.28
N GLN A 368 -23.15 -12.72 9.43
CA GLN A 368 -23.77 -13.98 9.83
C GLN A 368 -23.64 -15.06 8.76
N ALA A 369 -23.74 -14.70 7.47
CA ALA A 369 -23.54 -15.63 6.37
C ALA A 369 -22.09 -16.14 6.33
N TYR A 370 -21.10 -15.26 6.50
CA TYR A 370 -19.69 -15.63 6.66
C TYR A 370 -19.48 -16.52 7.88
N ALA A 371 -20.01 -16.13 9.05
CA ALA A 371 -19.88 -16.90 10.28
C ALA A 371 -20.45 -18.33 10.17
N ALA A 372 -21.47 -18.52 9.34
CA ALA A 372 -22.12 -19.79 9.06
C ALA A 372 -21.39 -20.67 8.01
N LEU A 373 -20.38 -20.15 7.31
CA LEU A 373 -19.59 -20.93 6.37
C LEU A 373 -18.85 -22.09 7.08
N PRO A 374 -18.70 -23.26 6.42
CA PRO A 374 -17.76 -24.28 6.84
C PRO A 374 -16.33 -23.73 7.00
N ALA A 375 -15.53 -24.35 7.87
CA ALA A 375 -14.17 -23.87 8.14
C ALA A 375 -13.27 -23.81 6.90
N ALA A 376 -13.44 -24.75 5.95
CA ALA A 376 -12.71 -24.73 4.68
C ALA A 376 -13.11 -23.51 3.83
N ASP A 377 -14.41 -23.25 3.68
CA ASP A 377 -14.92 -22.11 2.91
C ASP A 377 -14.49 -20.76 3.54
N LYS A 378 -14.41 -20.68 4.88
CA LYS A 378 -13.84 -19.49 5.54
C LYS A 378 -12.36 -19.32 5.21
N ALA A 379 -11.59 -20.40 5.26
CA ALA A 379 -10.18 -20.37 4.89
C ALA A 379 -9.98 -19.90 3.44
N ASP A 380 -10.84 -20.32 2.51
CA ASP A 380 -10.80 -19.86 1.13
C ASP A 380 -11.07 -18.34 1.03
N VAL A 381 -12.08 -17.82 1.74
CA VAL A 381 -12.35 -16.36 1.79
C VAL A 381 -11.16 -15.59 2.38
N ILE A 382 -10.56 -16.10 3.47
CA ILE A 382 -9.38 -15.50 4.09
C ILE A 382 -8.19 -15.54 3.13
N ALA A 383 -7.97 -16.63 2.41
CA ALA A 383 -6.90 -16.74 1.42
C ALA A 383 -7.08 -15.71 0.29
N PHE A 384 -8.31 -15.55 -0.20
CA PHE A 384 -8.65 -14.50 -1.16
C PHE A 384 -8.35 -13.10 -0.60
N LEU A 385 -8.80 -12.78 0.62
CA LEU A 385 -8.49 -11.49 1.24
C LEU A 385 -6.99 -11.28 1.47
N GLY A 386 -6.25 -12.37 1.71
CA GLY A 386 -4.79 -12.38 1.85
C GLY A 386 -4.03 -12.24 0.53
N SER A 387 -4.70 -12.40 -0.63
CA SER A 387 -4.14 -12.08 -1.95
C SER A 387 -4.11 -10.57 -2.22
N LEU A 388 -4.95 -9.79 -1.54
CA LEU A 388 -5.10 -8.35 -1.74
C LEU A 388 -3.93 -7.59 -1.12
N GLY A 389 -3.00 -7.14 -1.95
CA GLY A 389 -1.72 -6.52 -1.55
C GLY A 389 -0.51 -7.44 -1.67
N ARG A 390 -0.67 -8.65 -2.22
CA ARG A 390 0.44 -9.58 -2.44
C ARG A 390 1.04 -9.37 -3.84
N ALA A 391 2.35 -9.20 -3.93
CA ALA A 391 3.06 -9.15 -5.21
C ALA A 391 3.14 -10.53 -5.87
N GLU A 392 3.31 -10.60 -7.18
CA GLU A 392 3.79 -11.83 -7.83
C GLU A 392 5.14 -12.25 -7.25
N PHE A 393 5.33 -13.56 -7.12
CA PHE A 393 6.55 -14.18 -6.58
C PHE A 393 6.88 -13.89 -5.10
N ASP A 394 6.10 -13.10 -4.37
CA ASP A 394 6.22 -12.97 -2.90
C ASP A 394 5.66 -14.24 -2.23
N MET A 395 6.44 -15.31 -2.27
CA MET A 395 6.04 -16.68 -1.92
C MET A 395 5.92 -16.87 -0.41
N ASN A 396 6.81 -16.24 0.35
CA ASN A 396 6.78 -16.30 1.81
C ASN A 396 5.77 -15.28 2.41
N GLY A 397 5.37 -14.27 1.62
CA GLY A 397 4.36 -13.31 1.99
C GLY A 397 4.83 -12.19 2.90
N ASP A 398 6.13 -11.87 2.90
CA ASP A 398 6.78 -10.86 3.74
C ASP A 398 6.92 -9.48 3.08
N GLU A 399 6.28 -9.29 1.92
CA GLU A 399 6.25 -8.06 1.12
C GLU A 399 7.56 -7.76 0.36
N ALA A 400 8.55 -8.64 0.43
CA ALA A 400 9.72 -8.62 -0.45
C ALA A 400 9.56 -9.66 -1.57
N VAL A 401 10.25 -9.42 -2.68
CA VAL A 401 10.56 -10.47 -3.66
C VAL A 401 12.07 -10.50 -3.73
N ASP A 402 12.67 -11.51 -3.10
CA ASP A 402 14.11 -11.65 -2.96
C ASP A 402 14.56 -13.12 -3.10
N VAL A 403 15.83 -13.38 -2.81
CA VAL A 403 16.43 -14.72 -2.97
C VAL A 403 15.75 -15.80 -2.11
N PHE A 404 15.08 -15.43 -1.01
CA PHE A 404 14.30 -16.40 -0.24
C PHE A 404 13.10 -16.90 -1.04
N ASP A 405 12.48 -16.05 -1.85
CA ASP A 405 11.40 -16.44 -2.75
C ASP A 405 11.89 -17.33 -3.89
N LEU A 406 13.10 -17.09 -4.41
CA LEU A 406 13.69 -17.94 -5.46
C LEU A 406 13.63 -19.42 -5.08
N SER A 407 14.07 -19.77 -3.88
CA SER A 407 14.03 -21.16 -3.39
C SER A 407 12.61 -21.74 -3.33
N LEU A 408 11.62 -20.91 -3.01
CA LEU A 408 10.21 -21.30 -2.92
C LEU A 408 9.58 -21.44 -4.31
N VAL A 409 9.97 -20.61 -5.28
CA VAL A 409 9.56 -20.72 -6.68
C VAL A 409 10.17 -21.97 -7.31
N THR A 410 11.47 -22.26 -7.08
CA THR A 410 12.11 -23.51 -7.53
C THR A 410 11.38 -24.75 -7.01
N ALA A 411 10.88 -24.72 -5.77
CA ALA A 411 10.08 -25.82 -5.22
C ALA A 411 8.69 -25.98 -5.87
N CYS A 412 8.19 -24.94 -6.53
CA CYS A 412 6.95 -24.95 -7.29
C CYS A 412 7.13 -25.32 -8.76
N TYR A 413 8.36 -25.30 -9.29
CA TYR A 413 8.60 -25.62 -10.70
C TYR A 413 8.10 -27.03 -11.04
N ASN A 414 7.26 -27.10 -12.07
CA ASN A 414 6.69 -28.35 -12.58
C ASN A 414 6.78 -28.49 -14.11
N GLY A 415 7.16 -27.42 -14.81
CA GLY A 415 7.38 -27.40 -16.25
C GLY A 415 6.09 -27.34 -17.08
N GLU A 416 6.25 -27.12 -18.38
CA GLU A 416 5.16 -26.79 -19.31
C GLU A 416 4.12 -27.91 -19.49
N GLY A 417 2.84 -27.54 -19.48
CA GLY A 417 1.69 -28.37 -19.83
C GLY A 417 1.31 -29.40 -18.76
N THR A 418 1.59 -29.09 -17.49
CA THR A 418 1.19 -29.95 -16.37
C THR A 418 -0.21 -29.60 -15.86
N ASP A 419 -0.66 -28.36 -16.02
CA ASP A 419 -1.95 -27.83 -15.57
C ASP A 419 -2.23 -28.20 -14.08
N GLN A 420 -1.19 -28.18 -13.24
CA GLN A 420 -1.25 -28.73 -11.88
C GLN A 420 -1.82 -27.72 -10.87
N TYR A 421 -1.59 -26.43 -11.08
CA TYR A 421 -1.95 -25.38 -10.15
C TYR A 421 -3.25 -24.68 -10.57
N ASP A 422 -4.11 -24.44 -9.59
CA ASP A 422 -5.24 -23.54 -9.71
C ASP A 422 -5.01 -22.31 -8.82
N ALA A 423 -5.88 -21.31 -8.90
CA ALA A 423 -5.75 -20.07 -8.13
C ALA A 423 -5.79 -20.24 -6.60
N ASP A 424 -6.19 -21.40 -6.08
CA ASP A 424 -6.19 -21.68 -4.64
C ASP A 424 -4.95 -22.51 -4.21
N SER A 425 -4.10 -22.89 -5.17
CA SER A 425 -2.84 -23.60 -4.95
C SER A 425 -1.76 -22.66 -4.38
N ALA A 426 -0.91 -23.16 -3.48
CA ALA A 426 0.16 -22.37 -2.88
C ALA A 426 1.16 -21.81 -3.92
N CYS A 427 1.38 -22.56 -5.00
CA CYS A 427 2.28 -22.18 -6.10
C CYS A 427 1.68 -21.19 -7.10
N ALA A 428 0.38 -20.88 -7.01
CA ALA A 428 -0.27 -19.93 -7.91
C ALA A 428 0.24 -18.48 -7.77
N VAL A 429 1.11 -18.23 -6.78
CA VAL A 429 1.78 -16.95 -6.57
C VAL A 429 2.97 -16.77 -7.52
N ALA A 430 3.55 -17.88 -7.97
CA ALA A 430 4.61 -17.92 -8.96
C ALA A 430 4.09 -18.14 -10.39
N ASP A 431 2.89 -18.69 -10.55
CA ASP A 431 2.17 -18.80 -11.82
C ASP A 431 1.61 -17.43 -12.23
N ILE A 432 2.42 -16.61 -12.91
CA ILE A 432 2.08 -15.22 -13.21
C ILE A 432 1.11 -15.12 -14.40
N ASP A 433 1.20 -16.04 -15.35
CA ASP A 433 0.37 -16.04 -16.55
C ASP A 433 -0.94 -16.85 -16.41
N GLN A 434 -1.10 -17.53 -15.27
CA GLN A 434 -2.28 -18.28 -14.85
C GLN A 434 -2.63 -19.42 -15.80
N ASP A 435 -1.62 -20.08 -16.39
CA ASP A 435 -1.82 -21.23 -17.26
C ASP A 435 -1.89 -22.57 -16.51
N GLY A 436 -1.50 -22.58 -15.22
CA GLY A 436 -1.56 -23.73 -14.33
C GLY A 436 -0.20 -24.40 -14.08
N ASP A 437 0.88 -23.84 -14.62
CA ASP A 437 2.26 -24.28 -14.40
C ASP A 437 3.03 -23.29 -13.53
N VAL A 438 4.19 -23.73 -13.07
CA VAL A 438 5.31 -22.83 -12.82
C VAL A 438 6.45 -23.33 -13.70
N ASP A 439 6.79 -22.57 -14.73
CA ASP A 439 7.72 -22.98 -15.77
C ASP A 439 8.81 -21.94 -16.10
N GLU A 440 9.52 -22.11 -17.22
CA GLU A 440 10.58 -21.18 -17.66
C GLU A 440 10.03 -19.78 -17.97
N SER A 441 8.77 -19.67 -18.39
CA SER A 441 8.09 -18.40 -18.66
C SER A 441 7.90 -17.62 -17.37
N ASP A 442 7.44 -18.27 -16.30
CA ASP A 442 7.33 -17.65 -14.97
C ASP A 442 8.70 -17.30 -14.40
N ALA A 443 9.69 -18.18 -14.54
CA ALA A 443 11.04 -17.94 -14.05
C ALA A 443 11.68 -16.69 -14.67
N ALA A 444 11.41 -16.41 -15.95
CA ALA A 444 11.85 -15.19 -16.62
C ALA A 444 11.20 -13.92 -16.03
N TRP A 445 9.97 -14.01 -15.52
CA TRP A 445 9.31 -12.93 -14.80
C TRP A 445 9.80 -12.81 -13.36
N LEU A 446 10.15 -13.92 -12.69
CA LEU A 446 10.81 -13.91 -11.40
C LEU A 446 12.13 -13.12 -11.46
N ALA A 447 12.96 -13.35 -12.48
CA ALA A 447 14.21 -12.61 -12.67
C ALA A 447 13.97 -11.09 -12.72
N GLN A 448 12.95 -10.66 -13.46
CA GLN A 448 12.54 -9.26 -13.51
C GLN A 448 11.98 -8.76 -12.17
N ALA A 449 11.26 -9.60 -11.43
CA ALA A 449 10.71 -9.26 -10.13
C ALA A 449 11.83 -9.10 -9.09
N LEU A 450 12.85 -9.95 -9.09
CA LEU A 450 14.04 -9.83 -8.24
C LEU A 450 14.87 -8.57 -8.58
N GLY A 451 14.89 -8.18 -9.85
CA GLY A 451 15.62 -7.02 -10.34
C GLY A 451 17.14 -7.26 -10.40
N ALA A 452 17.91 -6.20 -10.64
CA ALA A 452 19.36 -6.32 -10.80
C ALA A 452 20.06 -6.87 -9.54
N PRO A 453 21.04 -7.78 -9.68
CA PRO A 453 21.61 -8.27 -10.94
C PRO A 453 20.85 -9.42 -11.61
N PHE A 454 19.88 -10.03 -10.94
CA PHE A 454 19.17 -11.24 -11.38
C PHE A 454 18.43 -11.09 -12.72
N ASP A 455 17.96 -9.88 -13.02
CA ASP A 455 17.24 -9.56 -14.26
C ASP A 455 18.12 -9.59 -15.54
N THR A 456 19.44 -9.68 -15.38
CA THR A 456 20.41 -9.60 -16.48
C THR A 456 21.59 -10.56 -16.34
N ALA A 457 21.68 -11.29 -15.23
CA ALA A 457 22.74 -12.26 -14.97
C ALA A 457 22.58 -13.49 -15.90
N ASP A 458 23.63 -13.73 -16.69
CA ASP A 458 23.82 -14.86 -17.60
C ASP A 458 25.33 -15.14 -17.60
N CYS A 459 25.76 -15.93 -16.62
CA CYS A 459 27.17 -16.07 -16.28
C CYS A 459 27.95 -16.90 -17.32
N ASP A 460 27.31 -17.87 -17.96
CA ASP A 460 27.93 -18.73 -18.98
C ASP A 460 27.71 -18.20 -20.42
N ASN A 461 26.91 -17.14 -20.56
CA ASN A 461 26.59 -16.43 -21.80
C ASN A 461 25.89 -17.31 -22.84
N ASP A 462 25.08 -18.27 -22.38
CA ASP A 462 24.29 -19.12 -23.27
C ASP A 462 22.97 -18.47 -23.74
N GLY A 463 22.60 -17.34 -23.11
CA GLY A 463 21.40 -16.55 -23.41
C GLY A 463 20.19 -16.89 -22.55
N ILE A 464 20.31 -17.80 -21.59
CA ILE A 464 19.34 -18.09 -20.53
C ILE A 464 19.81 -17.38 -19.27
N LEU A 465 18.88 -16.78 -18.51
CA LEU A 465 19.26 -16.11 -17.26
C LEU A 465 19.55 -17.14 -16.18
N ASP A 466 20.54 -16.84 -15.33
CA ASP A 466 20.96 -17.64 -14.17
C ASP A 466 19.76 -18.10 -13.32
N VAL A 467 18.83 -17.19 -13.02
CA VAL A 467 17.59 -17.49 -12.26
C VAL A 467 16.72 -18.53 -12.97
N VAL A 468 16.60 -18.48 -14.30
CA VAL A 468 15.79 -19.44 -15.06
C VAL A 468 16.41 -20.84 -15.01
N GLU A 469 17.74 -20.92 -15.09
CA GLU A 469 18.46 -22.18 -14.96
C GLU A 469 18.33 -22.78 -13.55
N ILE A 470 18.40 -21.94 -12.51
CA ILE A 470 18.23 -22.36 -11.12
C ILE A 470 16.81 -22.90 -10.89
N VAL A 471 15.79 -22.14 -11.29
CA VAL A 471 14.39 -22.51 -11.09
C VAL A 471 14.03 -23.80 -11.83
N SER A 472 14.50 -23.95 -13.08
CA SER A 472 14.26 -25.16 -13.88
C SER A 472 15.09 -26.37 -13.44
N GLY A 473 16.09 -26.16 -12.59
CA GLY A 473 17.05 -27.18 -12.16
C GLY A 473 18.11 -27.54 -13.22
N ALA A 474 18.29 -26.70 -14.24
CA ALA A 474 19.37 -26.81 -15.21
C ALA A 474 20.73 -26.44 -14.59
N ALA A 475 20.72 -25.49 -13.64
CA ALA A 475 21.85 -25.14 -12.78
C ALA A 475 21.59 -25.55 -11.33
N THR A 476 22.68 -25.84 -10.60
CA THR A 476 22.62 -26.01 -9.14
C THR A 476 22.96 -24.68 -8.48
N ASP A 477 22.22 -24.33 -7.44
CA ASP A 477 22.48 -23.21 -6.53
C ASP A 477 22.39 -23.80 -5.11
N THR A 478 23.52 -24.31 -4.61
CA THR A 478 23.56 -25.09 -3.36
C THR A 478 23.54 -24.19 -2.13
N ASP A 479 24.14 -23.00 -2.22
CA ASP A 479 24.23 -22.03 -1.14
C ASP A 479 23.02 -21.08 -1.09
N GLY A 480 22.21 -21.03 -2.15
CA GLY A 480 20.98 -20.26 -2.23
C GLY A 480 21.23 -18.77 -2.40
N ASP A 481 22.35 -18.37 -3.01
CA ASP A 481 22.70 -16.98 -3.25
C ASP A 481 22.09 -16.42 -4.56
N GLY A 482 21.44 -17.29 -5.35
CA GLY A 482 20.81 -16.96 -6.62
C GLY A 482 21.79 -16.87 -7.79
N VAL A 483 23.00 -17.38 -7.64
CA VAL A 483 24.03 -17.54 -8.68
C VAL A 483 24.31 -19.04 -8.86
N PRO A 484 24.37 -19.56 -10.10
CA PRO A 484 24.75 -20.94 -10.34
C PRO A 484 26.11 -21.30 -9.72
N ASP A 485 26.21 -22.45 -9.05
CA ASP A 485 27.44 -22.99 -8.45
C ASP A 485 28.60 -23.01 -9.48
N ALA A 486 28.29 -23.35 -10.74
CA ALA A 486 29.26 -23.38 -11.85
C ALA A 486 29.85 -21.99 -12.20
N CYS A 487 29.15 -20.94 -11.81
CA CYS A 487 29.48 -19.54 -12.02
C CYS A 487 30.01 -18.86 -10.77
N SER A 488 29.78 -19.46 -9.61
CA SER A 488 30.38 -19.07 -8.36
C SER A 488 31.88 -19.41 -8.39
N VAL A 489 32.70 -18.39 -8.67
CA VAL A 489 34.14 -18.50 -8.46
C VAL A 489 34.35 -18.29 -6.98
N CYS A 490 34.35 -19.36 -6.18
CA CYS A 490 34.72 -19.32 -4.76
C CYS A 490 36.23 -19.14 -4.61
N PRO A 491 36.74 -17.91 -4.43
CA PRO A 491 38.18 -17.70 -4.31
C PRO A 491 38.67 -18.27 -2.97
N GLY A 492 37.78 -18.33 -1.97
CA GLY A 492 37.99 -18.94 -0.66
C GLY A 492 37.95 -20.47 -0.63
N ASP A 493 37.49 -21.18 -1.68
CA ASP A 493 37.57 -22.65 -1.76
C ASP A 493 38.98 -23.02 -2.21
N LEU A 494 39.87 -23.04 -1.23
CA LEU A 494 41.29 -23.16 -1.48
C LEU A 494 41.65 -24.61 -1.83
N ASP A 495 40.94 -25.59 -1.27
CA ASP A 495 41.20 -27.02 -1.48
C ASP A 495 40.37 -27.69 -2.60
N GLY A 496 39.43 -26.95 -3.17
CA GLY A 496 38.67 -27.31 -4.36
C GLY A 496 37.60 -28.37 -4.08
N ASP A 497 37.08 -28.41 -2.85
CA ASP A 497 36.06 -29.38 -2.43
C ASP A 497 34.62 -28.90 -2.66
N GLY A 498 34.46 -27.70 -3.22
CA GLY A 498 33.15 -27.07 -3.44
C GLY A 498 32.58 -26.47 -2.16
N SER A 499 33.42 -26.07 -1.21
CA SER A 499 32.95 -25.34 -0.03
C SER A 499 34.07 -24.48 0.57
N VAL A 500 33.72 -23.30 1.07
CA VAL A 500 34.60 -22.51 1.93
C VAL A 500 34.30 -22.86 3.37
N ALA A 501 35.13 -23.73 3.93
CA ALA A 501 34.89 -24.29 5.26
C ALA A 501 36.14 -24.22 6.14
N PHE A 502 36.08 -24.93 7.26
CA PHE A 502 37.18 -25.00 8.20
C PHE A 502 38.52 -25.45 7.57
N PRO A 503 38.57 -26.39 6.61
CA PRO A 503 39.81 -26.73 5.89
C PRO A 503 40.47 -25.52 5.22
N ASP A 504 39.71 -24.67 4.53
CA ASP A 504 40.21 -23.50 3.82
C ASP A 504 40.68 -22.41 4.78
N LEU A 505 39.95 -22.19 5.87
CA LEU A 505 40.38 -21.30 6.95
C LEU A 505 41.73 -21.71 7.53
N VAL A 506 41.95 -23.02 7.71
CA VAL A 506 43.24 -23.52 8.20
C VAL A 506 44.35 -23.18 7.19
N ARG A 507 44.07 -23.17 5.89
CA ARG A 507 45.05 -22.79 4.86
C ARG A 507 45.45 -21.32 4.98
N ILE A 508 44.49 -20.39 5.07
CA ILE A 508 44.75 -18.96 5.34
C ILE A 508 45.61 -18.78 6.59
N LEU A 509 45.20 -19.41 7.71
CA LEU A 509 45.92 -19.30 8.98
C LEU A 509 47.32 -19.94 8.95
N SER A 510 47.53 -20.95 8.10
CA SER A 510 48.82 -21.65 7.98
C SER A 510 49.82 -20.94 7.07
N THR A 511 49.35 -20.12 6.13
CA THR A 511 50.15 -19.41 5.13
C THR A 511 50.38 -17.94 5.49
N TRP A 512 49.97 -17.53 6.69
CA TRP A 512 50.02 -16.15 7.18
C TRP A 512 51.38 -15.46 6.98
N GLY A 513 51.38 -14.32 6.30
CA GLY A 513 52.56 -13.51 6.00
C GLY A 513 52.76 -13.26 4.49
N VAL A 514 53.95 -12.76 4.13
CA VAL A 514 54.26 -12.38 2.75
C VAL A 514 54.21 -13.58 1.82
N CYS A 515 53.41 -13.47 0.78
CA CYS A 515 53.20 -14.53 -0.18
C CYS A 515 52.93 -13.93 -1.57
N ALA A 516 53.94 -13.88 -2.43
CA ALA A 516 53.86 -13.09 -3.66
C ALA A 516 53.06 -13.75 -4.81
N ALA A 517 52.48 -14.93 -4.60
CA ALA A 517 51.65 -15.68 -5.55
C ALA A 517 51.15 -17.01 -4.93
N CYS A 518 50.39 -16.96 -3.84
CA CYS A 518 49.69 -18.17 -3.36
C CYS A 518 48.18 -18.00 -3.47
N PRO A 519 47.44 -19.12 -3.61
CA PRO A 519 45.98 -19.11 -3.59
C PRO A 519 45.39 -18.45 -2.34
N GLU A 520 46.11 -18.50 -1.22
CA GLU A 520 45.69 -17.93 0.07
C GLU A 520 45.74 -16.38 0.13
N ASP A 521 46.31 -15.69 -0.87
CA ASP A 521 46.31 -14.21 -1.02
C ASP A 521 45.10 -13.81 -1.88
N LEU A 522 43.94 -13.72 -1.24
CA LEU A 522 42.63 -13.55 -1.87
C LEU A 522 42.42 -12.12 -2.41
N ASP A 523 43.00 -11.11 -1.77
CA ASP A 523 42.92 -9.72 -2.24
C ASP A 523 44.06 -9.33 -3.22
N GLY A 524 45.04 -10.22 -3.40
CA GLY A 524 46.16 -10.07 -4.32
C GLY A 524 47.16 -8.97 -3.91
N ASN A 525 47.19 -8.59 -2.63
CA ASN A 525 48.08 -7.54 -2.12
C ASN A 525 49.53 -8.02 -1.93
N GLY A 526 49.79 -9.32 -2.10
CA GLY A 526 51.11 -9.95 -1.96
C GLY A 526 51.41 -10.47 -0.54
N ALA A 527 50.42 -10.52 0.35
CA ALA A 527 50.53 -11.05 1.70
C ALA A 527 49.21 -11.65 2.17
N VAL A 528 49.27 -12.83 2.78
CA VAL A 528 48.14 -13.44 3.49
C VAL A 528 48.04 -12.82 4.88
N ASP A 529 47.05 -11.97 5.09
CA ASP A 529 46.86 -11.27 6.35
C ASP A 529 45.38 -11.20 6.80
N PHE A 530 45.07 -10.22 7.63
CA PHE A 530 43.72 -10.08 8.17
C PHE A 530 42.68 -9.79 7.08
N SER A 531 43.09 -9.19 5.97
CA SER A 531 42.20 -8.87 4.85
C SER A 531 41.70 -10.15 4.17
N ASP A 532 42.58 -11.12 3.94
CA ASP A 532 42.22 -12.44 3.39
C ASP A 532 41.38 -13.28 4.36
N LEU A 533 41.65 -13.14 5.66
CA LEU A 533 40.81 -13.76 6.69
C LEU A 533 39.37 -13.22 6.68
N VAL A 534 39.18 -11.95 6.36
CA VAL A 534 37.83 -11.38 6.23
C VAL A 534 37.16 -11.90 4.97
N LEU A 535 37.89 -11.99 3.84
CA LEU A 535 37.37 -12.52 2.58
C LEU A 535 36.95 -13.99 2.69
N ILE A 536 37.77 -14.85 3.30
CA ILE A 536 37.39 -16.26 3.45
C ILE A 536 36.20 -16.46 4.40
N LEU A 537 35.99 -15.54 5.35
CA LEU A 537 34.84 -15.57 6.26
C LEU A 537 33.58 -14.96 5.62
N SER A 538 33.72 -14.07 4.62
CA SER A 538 32.58 -13.60 3.83
C SER A 538 32.06 -14.67 2.88
N ASP A 539 32.94 -15.55 2.41
CA ASP A 539 32.62 -16.57 1.42
C ASP A 539 32.23 -17.91 2.09
N TRP A 540 32.03 -17.92 3.41
CA TRP A 540 31.84 -19.15 4.20
C TRP A 540 30.54 -19.89 3.85
N GLY A 541 30.65 -21.05 3.21
CA GLY A 541 29.48 -21.75 2.69
C GLY A 541 29.83 -22.84 1.68
N GLY A 542 28.79 -23.37 1.01
CA GLY A 542 28.99 -24.21 -0.17
C GLY A 542 29.35 -23.38 -1.38
N CYS A 543 29.95 -24.06 -2.35
CA CYS A 543 30.10 -23.69 -3.75
C CYS A 543 29.57 -24.90 -4.56
#